data_AF-A0A2H6AG28-F1
#
_entry.id   AF-A0A2H6AG28-F1
#
_cell.length_a   1.000
_cell.length_b   1.000
_cell.length_c   1.000
_cell.angle_alpha   90.00
_cell.angle_beta   90.00
_cell.angle_gamma   90.00
#
_symmetry.space_group_name_H-M   'P 1'
#
loop_
_entity.id
_entity.type
_entity.pdbx_description
1 polymer ?
#
loop_
_entity_poly.entity_id
_entity_poly.type
_entity_poly.pdbx_seq_one_letter_code
_entity_poly.pdbx_strand_id
1 'polypeptide(L)'
;MMLAGARELANEFAKGFSKGRPSHEDDPIGWFRYCTKALELMLTTTQYKIGLMIWTCIRQLSDGNPVGSVLPMRSAIEHYAVAVYLGDRLERAWDEVVKGSSSGKIPVDRLLKLEEQVARFLAGTKGTEEEATKWKEEWSQLGLDRAINLRSATETGLANDVLGFLYDFGSRVIHGERARGVELCPPTHEVYCRANLSRALLGLDLLVSIEYMPNTLRNGVAVLRKLQALARALAKPGANQTKILRTIAMARDKLIQGKHFTGSGTMDNPFVFAEGLEYYFAFYKLCEQLSLDTAQRTLVHSPSGRFFDAVPDKSGRLFYFAVPMEQFGSHQEGEV
;
A
#
# COMPACT_ATOMS: atom_id res chain seq x y z
N MET A 1 -16.20 9.11 -5.25
CA MET A 1 -15.89 7.67 -5.40
C MET A 1 -15.04 7.12 -4.26
N MET A 2 -13.87 7.71 -3.94
CA MET A 2 -12.96 7.18 -2.89
C MET A 2 -13.53 7.14 -1.46
N LEU A 3 -14.30 8.14 -1.01
CA LEU A 3 -14.93 8.12 0.31
C LEU A 3 -15.95 6.98 0.44
N ALA A 4 -16.74 6.73 -0.62
CA ALA A 4 -17.74 5.67 -0.63
C ALA A 4 -17.06 4.30 -0.48
N GLY A 5 -15.99 4.04 -1.24
CA GLY A 5 -15.20 2.82 -1.12
C GLY A 5 -14.52 2.67 0.25
N ALA A 6 -13.98 3.75 0.84
CA ALA A 6 -13.41 3.71 2.19
C ALA A 6 -14.47 3.38 3.26
N ARG A 7 -15.68 3.96 3.15
CA ARG A 7 -16.81 3.66 4.04
C ARG A 7 -17.34 2.25 3.85
N GLU A 8 -17.43 1.79 2.61
CA GLU A 8 -17.83 0.43 2.28
C GLU A 8 -16.86 -0.58 2.88
N LEU A 9 -15.54 -0.40 2.69
CA LEU A 9 -14.52 -1.24 3.31
C LEU A 9 -14.56 -1.20 4.84
N ALA A 10 -14.76 -0.02 5.45
CA ALA A 10 -14.92 0.09 6.90
C ALA A 10 -16.14 -0.69 7.40
N ASN A 11 -17.27 -0.60 6.68
CA ASN A 11 -18.49 -1.35 6.98
C ASN A 11 -18.31 -2.85 6.78
N GLU A 12 -17.66 -3.28 5.70
CA GLU A 12 -17.29 -4.67 5.45
C GLU A 12 -16.40 -5.22 6.56
N PHE A 13 -15.40 -4.44 6.99
CA PHE A 13 -14.51 -4.80 8.08
C PHE A 13 -15.27 -4.98 9.39
N ALA A 14 -16.13 -4.02 9.75
CA ALA A 14 -16.97 -4.10 10.94
C ALA A 14 -17.96 -5.27 10.91
N LYS A 15 -18.57 -5.57 9.75
CA LYS A 15 -19.49 -6.69 9.58
C LYS A 15 -18.77 -8.04 9.61
N GLY A 16 -17.66 -8.16 8.90
CA GLY A 16 -16.85 -9.38 8.80
C GLY A 16 -16.21 -9.77 10.13
N PHE A 17 -15.94 -8.79 10.99
CA PHE A 17 -15.31 -8.97 12.30
C PHE A 17 -16.16 -8.35 13.42
N SER A 18 -17.47 -8.66 13.41
CA SER A 18 -18.45 -8.13 14.37
C SER A 18 -18.21 -8.52 15.84
N LYS A 19 -17.43 -9.58 16.06
CA LYS A 19 -16.94 -10.03 17.37
C LYS A 19 -15.59 -9.42 17.76
N GLY A 20 -15.02 -8.55 16.93
CA GLY A 20 -13.68 -8.01 17.11
C GLY A 20 -12.61 -8.82 16.39
N ARG A 21 -11.37 -8.60 16.81
CA ARG A 21 -10.14 -9.23 16.35
C ARG A 21 -10.15 -10.73 16.71
N PRO A 22 -10.01 -11.64 15.73
CA PRO A 22 -9.87 -13.07 16.02
C PRO A 22 -8.61 -13.37 16.84
N SER A 23 -8.69 -14.37 17.71
CA SER A 23 -7.53 -14.86 18.47
C SER A 23 -6.50 -15.48 17.52
N HIS A 24 -5.24 -15.07 17.63
CA HIS A 24 -4.17 -15.65 16.83
C HIS A 24 -3.78 -17.07 17.29
N GLU A 25 -4.15 -17.45 18.52
CA GLU A 25 -3.92 -18.79 19.07
C GLU A 25 -5.02 -19.75 18.61
N ASP A 26 -6.29 -19.31 18.66
CA ASP A 26 -7.45 -20.16 18.40
C ASP A 26 -7.89 -20.15 16.92
N ASP A 27 -7.73 -19.02 16.23
CA ASP A 27 -8.11 -18.83 14.82
C ASP A 27 -7.03 -18.03 14.05
N PRO A 28 -5.85 -18.63 13.81
CA PRO A 28 -4.75 -17.95 13.12
C PRO A 28 -5.10 -17.55 11.68
N ILE A 29 -5.99 -18.30 11.01
CA ILE A 29 -6.40 -18.01 9.63
C ILE A 29 -7.38 -16.84 9.60
N GLY A 30 -8.38 -16.81 10.49
CA GLY A 30 -9.28 -15.68 10.64
C GLY A 30 -8.54 -14.41 11.04
N TRP A 31 -7.57 -14.52 11.95
CA TRP A 31 -6.73 -13.39 12.34
C TRP A 31 -5.85 -12.88 11.18
N PHE A 32 -5.33 -13.77 10.34
CA PHE A 32 -4.58 -13.37 9.14
C PHE A 32 -5.45 -12.64 8.11
N ARG A 33 -6.70 -13.09 7.92
CA ARG A 33 -7.70 -12.40 7.08
C ARG A 33 -8.05 -11.03 7.67
N TYR A 34 -8.21 -10.94 8.99
CA TYR A 34 -8.41 -9.69 9.71
C TYR A 34 -7.28 -8.70 9.42
N CYS A 35 -6.02 -9.11 9.57
CA CYS A 35 -4.86 -8.26 9.28
C CYS A 35 -4.82 -7.79 7.82
N THR A 36 -5.17 -8.67 6.89
CA THR A 36 -5.23 -8.34 5.45
C THR A 36 -6.26 -7.25 5.18
N LYS A 37 -7.47 -7.38 5.75
CA LYS A 37 -8.54 -6.39 5.61
C LYS A 37 -8.26 -5.09 6.33
N ALA A 38 -7.63 -5.15 7.51
CA ALA A 38 -7.18 -3.97 8.23
C ALA A 38 -6.13 -3.19 7.42
N LEU A 39 -5.17 -3.89 6.79
CA LEU A 39 -4.18 -3.25 5.93
C LEU A 39 -4.81 -2.64 4.67
N GLU A 40 -5.79 -3.31 4.06
CA GLU A 40 -6.58 -2.76 2.94
C GLU A 40 -7.28 -1.45 3.35
N LEU A 41 -7.97 -1.46 4.50
CA LEU A 41 -8.61 -0.26 5.05
C LEU A 41 -7.59 0.86 5.30
N MET A 42 -6.43 0.55 5.90
CA MET A 42 -5.35 1.52 6.15
C MET A 42 -4.91 2.24 4.86
N LEU A 43 -4.67 1.47 3.79
CA LEU A 43 -4.21 2.01 2.50
C LEU A 43 -5.31 2.84 1.83
N THR A 44 -6.56 2.37 1.82
CA THR A 44 -7.68 3.11 1.23
C THR A 44 -7.99 4.39 1.99
N THR A 45 -7.98 4.35 3.32
CA THR A 45 -8.15 5.55 4.16
C THR A 45 -7.02 6.56 3.92
N THR A 46 -5.78 6.08 3.74
CA THR A 46 -4.63 6.94 3.41
C THR A 46 -4.84 7.65 2.07
N GLN A 47 -5.19 6.90 1.01
CA GLN A 47 -5.50 7.46 -0.31
C GLN A 47 -6.61 8.50 -0.23
N TYR A 48 -7.67 8.19 0.51
CA TYR A 48 -8.79 9.10 0.68
C TYR A 48 -8.37 10.40 1.38
N LYS A 49 -7.62 10.31 2.50
CA LYS A 49 -7.15 11.49 3.24
C LYS A 49 -6.23 12.38 2.38
N ILE A 50 -5.28 11.78 1.66
CA ILE A 50 -4.42 12.51 0.71
C ILE A 50 -5.26 13.19 -0.37
N GLY A 51 -6.17 12.45 -1.00
CA GLY A 51 -7.06 12.97 -2.04
C GLY A 51 -7.95 14.13 -1.56
N LEU A 52 -8.47 14.04 -0.33
CA LEU A 52 -9.26 15.12 0.27
C LEU A 52 -8.43 16.40 0.47
N MET A 53 -7.20 16.27 0.96
CA MET A 53 -6.31 17.41 1.15
C MET A 53 -5.90 18.04 -0.19
N ILE A 54 -5.64 17.22 -1.21
CA ILE A 54 -5.36 17.65 -2.58
C ILE A 54 -6.54 18.46 -3.14
N TRP A 55 -7.76 17.93 -3.07
CA TRP A 55 -8.96 18.62 -3.54
C TRP A 55 -9.20 19.93 -2.79
N THR A 56 -8.97 19.94 -1.47
CA THR A 56 -9.10 21.15 -0.66
C THR A 56 -8.05 22.19 -1.07
N CYS A 57 -6.81 21.77 -1.35
CA CYS A 57 -5.75 22.65 -1.87
C CYS A 57 -6.15 23.29 -3.22
N ILE A 58 -6.65 22.47 -4.15
CA ILE A 58 -7.12 22.94 -5.47
C ILE A 58 -8.21 24.01 -5.31
N ARG A 59 -9.21 23.76 -4.47
CA ARG A 59 -10.29 24.73 -4.22
C ARG A 59 -9.73 26.06 -3.71
N GLN A 60 -8.82 26.00 -2.74
CA GLN A 60 -8.26 27.20 -2.13
C GLN A 60 -7.32 27.96 -3.06
N LEU A 61 -6.60 27.25 -3.95
CA LEU A 61 -5.85 27.85 -5.05
C LEU A 61 -6.78 28.60 -6.01
N SER A 62 -7.91 27.99 -6.39
CA SER A 62 -8.93 28.64 -7.23
C SER A 62 -9.55 29.87 -6.56
N ASP A 63 -9.76 29.81 -5.24
CA ASP A 63 -10.27 30.93 -4.44
C ASP A 63 -9.20 32.02 -4.18
N GLY A 64 -7.95 31.80 -4.63
CA GLY A 64 -6.85 32.75 -4.42
C GLY A 64 -6.42 32.90 -2.96
N ASN A 65 -6.70 31.92 -2.10
CA ASN A 65 -6.44 32.00 -0.67
C ASN A 65 -5.05 31.43 -0.31
N PRO A 66 -4.02 32.27 -0.08
CA PRO A 66 -2.65 31.79 0.08
C PRO A 66 -2.44 30.92 1.34
N VAL A 67 -3.09 31.25 2.45
CA VAL A 67 -3.03 30.44 3.68
C VAL A 67 -3.86 29.17 3.51
N GLY A 68 -5.07 29.33 2.95
CA GLY A 68 -5.98 28.25 2.63
C GLY A 68 -5.39 27.21 1.67
N SER A 69 -4.49 27.58 0.76
CA SER A 69 -3.82 26.64 -0.14
C SER A 69 -2.64 25.92 0.52
N VAL A 70 -1.86 26.62 1.34
CA VAL A 70 -0.67 26.07 1.99
C VAL A 70 -1.02 25.03 3.06
N LEU A 71 -2.08 25.24 3.84
CA LEU A 71 -2.43 24.32 4.93
C LEU A 71 -2.85 22.91 4.44
N PRO A 72 -3.77 22.75 3.47
CA PRO A 72 -4.10 21.45 2.91
C PRO A 72 -2.94 20.82 2.15
N MET A 73 -2.13 21.61 1.42
CA MET A 73 -0.89 21.10 0.82
C MET A 73 0.01 20.47 1.88
N ARG A 74 0.29 21.17 2.98
CA ARG A 74 1.11 20.66 4.09
C ARG A 74 0.52 19.39 4.70
N SER A 75 -0.79 19.33 4.89
CA SER A 75 -1.47 18.12 5.40
C SER A 75 -1.42 16.94 4.42
N ALA A 76 -1.47 17.20 3.11
CA ALA A 76 -1.27 16.16 2.09
C ALA A 76 0.15 15.58 2.15
N ILE A 77 1.17 16.46 2.28
CA ILE A 77 2.58 16.06 2.44
C ILE A 77 2.78 15.26 3.74
N GLU A 78 2.11 15.63 4.83
CA GLU A 78 2.15 14.87 6.07
C GLU A 78 1.63 13.44 5.89
N HIS A 79 0.47 13.29 5.26
CA HIS A 79 -0.10 11.98 5.00
C HIS A 79 0.76 11.16 4.04
N TYR A 80 1.39 11.80 3.05
CA TYR A 80 2.40 11.18 2.19
C TYR A 80 3.56 10.61 3.02
N ALA A 81 4.15 11.42 3.90
CA ALA A 81 5.30 11.02 4.72
C ALA A 81 4.94 9.84 5.65
N VAL A 82 3.76 9.90 6.28
CA VAL A 82 3.24 8.82 7.12
C VAL A 82 3.06 7.53 6.33
N ALA A 83 2.54 7.62 5.10
CA ALA A 83 2.31 6.46 4.24
C ALA A 83 3.63 5.76 3.84
N VAL A 84 4.64 6.54 3.43
CA VAL A 84 5.98 6.03 3.12
C VAL A 84 6.60 5.35 4.35
N TYR A 85 6.59 6.05 5.50
CA TYR A 85 7.13 5.55 6.76
C TYR A 85 6.48 4.24 7.21
N LEU A 86 5.15 4.13 7.11
CA LEU A 86 4.44 2.90 7.44
C LEU A 86 4.70 1.80 6.42
N GLY A 87 4.77 2.14 5.13
CA GLY A 87 5.13 1.21 4.06
C GLY A 87 6.46 0.51 4.33
N ASP A 88 7.50 1.26 4.69
CA ASP A 88 8.84 0.72 5.00
C ASP A 88 8.84 -0.16 6.25
N ARG A 89 7.97 0.14 7.22
CA ARG A 89 7.82 -0.68 8.42
C ARG A 89 7.05 -1.96 8.17
N LEU A 90 6.01 -1.90 7.33
CA LEU A 90 5.27 -3.07 6.87
C LEU A 90 6.17 -4.01 6.06
N GLU A 91 7.02 -3.46 5.18
CA GLU A 91 7.96 -4.27 4.40
C GLU A 91 8.97 -4.97 5.31
N ARG A 92 9.56 -4.25 6.27
CA ARG A 92 10.45 -4.86 7.28
C ARG A 92 9.74 -5.91 8.13
N ALA A 93 8.51 -5.67 8.54
CA ALA A 93 7.71 -6.65 9.30
C ALA A 93 7.44 -7.90 8.45
N TRP A 94 7.11 -7.72 7.17
CA TRP A 94 6.93 -8.81 6.23
C TRP A 94 8.20 -9.64 6.01
N ASP A 95 9.36 -9.00 5.89
CA ASP A 95 10.63 -9.72 5.77
C ASP A 95 10.91 -10.62 6.99
N GLU A 96 10.57 -10.16 8.19
CA GLU A 96 10.67 -10.97 9.41
C GLU A 96 9.67 -12.13 9.43
N VAL A 97 8.46 -11.94 8.88
CA VAL A 97 7.48 -13.02 8.66
C VAL A 97 8.04 -14.05 7.69
N VAL A 98 8.61 -13.63 6.56
CA VAL A 98 9.22 -14.55 5.59
C VAL A 98 10.36 -15.36 6.22
N LYS A 99 11.25 -14.72 6.99
CA LYS A 99 12.33 -15.42 7.71
C LYS A 99 11.77 -16.46 8.70
N GLY A 100 10.77 -16.08 9.52
CA GLY A 100 10.16 -16.96 10.51
C GLY A 100 9.40 -18.15 9.91
N SER A 101 8.94 -18.01 8.66
CA SER A 101 8.20 -19.05 7.92
C SER A 101 9.07 -20.25 7.49
N SER A 102 10.40 -20.17 7.64
CA SER A 102 11.34 -21.26 7.31
C SER A 102 11.05 -22.55 8.09
N SER A 103 10.50 -22.43 9.30
CA SER A 103 10.08 -23.57 10.12
C SER A 103 8.88 -24.34 9.53
N GLY A 104 8.13 -23.71 8.63
CA GLY A 104 6.84 -24.21 8.12
C GLY A 104 5.66 -23.94 9.04
N LYS A 105 5.84 -23.15 10.11
CA LYS A 105 4.77 -22.67 11.00
C LYS A 105 4.48 -21.20 10.73
N ILE A 106 3.24 -20.78 10.99
CA ILE A 106 2.86 -19.36 10.90
C ILE A 106 3.65 -18.60 11.97
N PRO A 107 4.44 -17.59 11.61
CA PRO A 107 5.27 -16.84 12.56
C PRO A 107 4.43 -15.75 13.25
N VAL A 108 3.54 -16.17 14.15
CA VAL A 108 2.53 -15.30 14.77
C VAL A 108 3.14 -14.05 15.43
N ASP A 109 4.20 -14.19 16.22
CA ASP A 109 4.90 -13.06 16.85
C ASP A 109 5.37 -11.99 15.85
N ARG A 110 5.71 -12.41 14.63
CA ARG A 110 6.18 -11.50 13.57
C ARG A 110 5.02 -10.82 12.87
N LEU A 111 3.91 -11.55 12.69
CA LEU A 111 2.67 -10.98 12.17
C LEU A 111 2.04 -9.99 13.17
N LEU A 112 2.21 -10.18 14.48
CA LEU A 112 1.73 -9.22 15.50
C LEU A 112 2.41 -7.86 15.34
N LYS A 113 3.68 -7.82 14.92
CA LYS A 113 4.38 -6.56 14.61
C LYS A 113 3.84 -5.86 13.37
N LEU A 114 3.31 -6.64 12.41
CA LEU A 114 2.64 -6.12 11.22
C LEU A 114 1.29 -5.51 11.62
N GLU A 115 0.49 -6.24 12.41
CA GLU A 115 -0.76 -5.75 13.00
C GLU A 115 -0.53 -4.45 13.78
N GLU A 116 0.52 -4.39 14.59
CA GLU A 116 0.86 -3.18 15.35
C GLU A 116 1.03 -1.95 14.45
N GLN A 117 1.62 -2.07 13.25
CA GLN A 117 1.75 -0.91 12.36
C GLN A 117 0.40 -0.46 11.79
N VAL A 118 -0.49 -1.41 11.51
CA VAL A 118 -1.84 -1.13 11.03
C VAL A 118 -2.70 -0.48 12.12
N ALA A 119 -2.64 -1.04 13.34
CA ALA A 119 -3.35 -0.54 14.50
C ALA A 119 -2.95 0.90 14.85
N ARG A 120 -1.65 1.21 14.86
CA ARG A 120 -1.15 2.58 15.11
C ARG A 120 -1.70 3.64 14.14
N PHE A 121 -2.04 3.26 12.91
CA PHE A 121 -2.62 4.17 11.94
C PHE A 121 -4.16 4.25 12.07
N LEU A 122 -4.82 3.09 12.18
CA LEU A 122 -6.28 3.01 12.15
C LEU A 122 -6.97 3.30 13.49
N ALA A 123 -6.30 3.06 14.62
CA ALA A 123 -6.82 3.45 15.93
C ALA A 123 -6.84 4.99 16.11
N GLY A 124 -6.15 5.73 15.23
CA GLY A 124 -6.07 7.18 15.28
C GLY A 124 -5.25 7.67 16.46
N THR A 125 -5.22 8.99 16.64
CA THR A 125 -4.64 9.63 17.82
C THR A 125 -5.73 9.94 18.84
N LYS A 126 -5.37 9.98 20.13
CA LYS A 126 -6.30 10.33 21.22
C LYS A 126 -7.04 11.64 20.92
N GLY A 127 -8.37 11.62 21.02
CA GLY A 127 -9.21 12.83 20.94
C GLY A 127 -9.88 13.11 19.59
N THR A 128 -9.84 12.17 18.62
CA THR A 128 -10.65 12.28 17.40
C THR A 128 -12.07 11.73 17.62
N GLU A 129 -13.09 12.34 17.01
CA GLU A 129 -14.49 11.86 16.99
C GLU A 129 -14.69 10.61 16.11
N GLU A 130 -13.66 9.78 15.95
CA GLU A 130 -13.80 8.52 15.24
C GLU A 130 -14.70 7.58 16.05
N GLU A 131 -15.69 6.97 15.39
CA GLU A 131 -16.62 6.03 16.02
C GLU A 131 -15.84 4.95 16.81
N ALA A 132 -16.24 4.72 18.06
CA ALA A 132 -15.69 3.65 18.87
C ALA A 132 -16.13 2.31 18.26
N THR A 133 -15.17 1.60 17.67
CA THR A 133 -15.36 0.25 17.12
C THR A 133 -14.74 -0.78 18.05
N LYS A 134 -15.31 -1.98 18.09
CA LYS A 134 -14.80 -3.08 18.95
C LYS A 134 -13.32 -3.39 18.71
N TRP A 135 -12.89 -3.35 17.45
CA TRP A 135 -11.48 -3.58 17.11
C TRP A 135 -10.55 -2.47 17.62
N LYS A 136 -11.01 -1.21 17.67
CA LYS A 136 -10.25 -0.09 18.23
C LYS A 136 -10.12 -0.21 19.74
N GLU A 137 -11.20 -0.61 20.42
CA GLU A 137 -11.18 -0.90 21.86
C GLU A 137 -10.19 -2.02 22.19
N GLU A 138 -10.20 -3.11 21.42
CA GLU A 138 -9.27 -4.22 21.61
C GLU A 138 -7.82 -3.83 21.34
N TRP A 139 -7.54 -3.08 20.26
CA TRP A 139 -6.19 -2.57 20.02
C TRP A 139 -5.71 -1.63 21.13
N SER A 140 -6.62 -0.84 21.71
CA SER A 140 -6.30 0.00 22.86
C SER A 140 -6.00 -0.83 24.12
N GLN A 141 -6.80 -1.87 24.40
CA GLN A 141 -6.53 -2.82 25.49
C GLN A 141 -5.19 -3.54 25.33
N LEU A 142 -4.79 -3.83 24.09
CA LEU A 142 -3.50 -4.45 23.75
C LEU A 142 -2.34 -3.45 23.69
N GLY A 143 -2.59 -2.15 23.87
CA GLY A 143 -1.57 -1.09 23.80
C GLY A 143 -0.96 -0.90 22.41
N LEU A 144 -1.71 -1.26 21.36
CA LEU A 144 -1.31 -1.16 19.95
C LEU A 144 -1.70 0.18 19.31
N ASP A 145 -2.51 0.99 19.98
CA ASP A 145 -3.02 2.31 19.56
C ASP A 145 -2.02 3.47 19.79
N ARG A 146 -0.72 3.17 19.84
CA ARG A 146 0.30 4.20 20.06
C ARG A 146 0.33 5.17 18.90
N ALA A 147 0.31 6.46 19.21
CA ALA A 147 0.40 7.51 18.20
C ALA A 147 1.64 7.35 17.30
N ILE A 148 1.46 7.62 16.02
CA ILE A 148 2.57 7.68 15.07
C ILE A 148 3.50 8.83 15.47
N ASN A 149 4.80 8.54 15.57
CA ASN A 149 5.80 9.58 15.74
C ASN A 149 5.91 10.38 14.43
N LEU A 150 5.17 11.48 14.36
CA LEU A 150 5.10 12.33 13.19
C LEU A 150 6.47 12.88 12.78
N ARG A 151 7.29 13.28 13.75
CA ARG A 151 8.64 13.77 13.49
C ARG A 151 9.48 12.72 12.76
N SER A 152 9.48 11.48 13.25
CA SER A 152 10.20 10.39 12.57
C SER A 152 9.62 10.10 11.19
N ALA A 153 8.30 10.20 11.02
CA ALA A 153 7.65 9.97 9.74
C ALA A 153 8.04 11.04 8.70
N THR A 154 8.09 12.32 9.10
CA THR A 154 8.45 13.42 8.19
C THR A 154 9.95 13.48 7.92
N GLU A 155 10.80 13.27 8.94
CA GLU A 155 12.26 13.19 8.77
C GLU A 155 12.67 12.03 7.85
N THR A 156 11.97 10.89 7.92
CA THR A 156 12.26 9.72 7.07
C THR A 156 11.59 9.85 5.70
N GLY A 157 10.29 10.10 5.67
CA GLY A 157 9.46 10.06 4.47
C GLY A 157 9.65 11.25 3.53
N LEU A 158 10.27 12.33 4.00
CA LEU A 158 10.58 13.53 3.20
C LEU A 158 12.10 13.78 3.10
N ALA A 159 12.92 12.80 3.47
CA ALA A 159 14.38 12.96 3.45
C ALA A 159 14.88 13.32 2.05
N ASN A 160 15.56 14.48 1.93
CA ASN A 160 16.10 15.00 0.67
C ASN A 160 15.06 15.31 -0.41
N ASP A 161 13.80 15.52 -0.02
CA ASP A 161 12.70 15.86 -0.92
C ASP A 161 12.35 17.36 -0.82
N VAL A 162 12.03 17.99 -1.94
CA VAL A 162 11.46 19.35 -1.99
C VAL A 162 10.16 19.44 -1.18
N LEU A 163 9.42 18.33 -1.05
CA LEU A 163 8.26 18.22 -0.16
C LEU A 163 8.62 18.45 1.31
N GLY A 164 9.83 18.09 1.75
CA GLY A 164 10.31 18.38 3.11
C GLY A 164 10.39 19.88 3.38
N PHE A 165 10.95 20.64 2.42
CA PHE A 165 10.99 22.10 2.51
C PHE A 165 9.58 22.72 2.54
N LEU A 166 8.66 22.23 1.69
CA LEU A 166 7.28 22.71 1.63
C LEU A 166 6.49 22.37 2.91
N TYR A 167 6.74 21.19 3.48
CA TYR A 167 6.17 20.78 4.77
C TYR A 167 6.63 21.69 5.90
N ASP A 168 7.94 21.97 5.99
CA ASP A 168 8.49 22.86 7.01
C ASP A 168 7.92 24.27 6.88
N PHE A 169 7.82 24.78 5.65
CA PHE A 169 7.21 26.07 5.39
C PHE A 169 5.75 26.10 5.85
N GLY A 170 4.94 25.12 5.43
CA GLY A 170 3.53 25.04 5.83
C GLY A 170 3.33 24.84 7.34
N SER A 171 4.25 24.13 8.00
CA SER A 171 4.25 23.95 9.45
C SER A 171 4.55 25.28 10.17
N ARG A 172 5.43 26.11 9.63
CA ARG A 172 5.62 27.47 10.14
C ARG A 172 4.42 28.39 9.86
N VAL A 173 3.67 28.14 8.78
CA VAL A 173 2.42 28.86 8.50
C VAL A 173 1.35 28.51 9.52
N ILE A 174 1.11 27.23 9.83
CA ILE A 174 0.07 26.82 10.80
C ILE A 174 0.38 27.32 12.22
N HIS A 175 1.66 27.46 12.58
CA HIS A 175 2.09 28.04 13.86
C HIS A 175 2.16 29.57 13.87
N GLY A 176 1.75 30.24 12.79
CA GLY A 176 1.75 31.71 12.71
C GLY A 176 3.16 32.32 12.71
N GLU A 177 4.19 31.58 12.31
CA GLU A 177 5.56 32.12 12.19
C GLU A 177 5.80 32.82 10.85
N ARG A 178 5.07 32.44 9.80
CA ARG A 178 5.23 32.99 8.43
C ARG A 178 4.03 33.81 7.93
N ALA A 179 2.81 33.45 8.30
CA ALA A 179 1.57 34.15 7.93
C ALA A 179 1.02 34.91 9.15
N ARG A 180 1.56 36.11 9.40
CA ARG A 180 1.20 36.98 10.55
C ARG A 180 0.33 38.18 10.16
N GLY A 181 -0.47 38.08 9.11
CA GLY A 181 -1.23 39.21 8.57
C GLY A 181 -0.50 40.01 7.49
N VAL A 182 0.71 39.61 7.07
CA VAL A 182 1.45 40.25 5.96
C VAL A 182 0.68 40.11 4.64
N GLU A 183 -0.08 39.03 4.51
CA GLU A 183 -1.05 38.79 3.44
C GLU A 183 -2.20 39.82 3.38
N LEU A 184 -2.39 40.61 4.44
CA LEU A 184 -3.42 41.64 4.54
C LEU A 184 -2.86 43.07 4.37
N CYS A 185 -1.54 43.23 4.26
CA CYS A 185 -0.88 44.54 4.28
C CYS A 185 -0.26 44.92 2.91
N PRO A 186 -0.77 45.99 2.25
CA PRO A 186 -0.11 46.58 1.08
C PRO A 186 1.26 47.21 1.44
N PRO A 187 2.20 47.30 0.47
CA PRO A 187 2.12 46.82 -0.91
C PRO A 187 2.57 45.35 -1.05
N THR A 188 3.12 44.75 0.01
CA THR A 188 3.76 43.43 -0.03
C THR A 188 2.78 42.26 -0.20
N HIS A 189 1.48 42.49 0.03
CA HIS A 189 0.45 41.44 -0.03
C HIS A 189 0.44 40.69 -1.36
N GLU A 190 0.50 41.36 -2.51
CA GLU A 190 0.45 40.69 -3.82
C GLU A 190 1.63 39.73 -4.02
N VAL A 191 2.84 40.16 -3.66
CA VAL A 191 4.05 39.34 -3.77
C VAL A 191 3.96 38.13 -2.85
N TYR A 192 3.49 38.34 -1.61
CA TYR A 192 3.30 37.28 -0.64
C TYR A 192 2.25 36.25 -1.08
N CYS A 193 1.08 36.72 -1.52
CA CYS A 193 -0.01 35.89 -2.02
C CYS A 193 0.46 35.04 -3.19
N ARG A 194 1.05 35.67 -4.22
CA ARG A 194 1.58 34.96 -5.40
C ARG A 194 2.62 33.90 -5.00
N ALA A 195 3.57 34.25 -4.14
CA ALA A 195 4.61 33.30 -3.72
C ALA A 195 4.05 32.07 -3.00
N ASN A 196 3.03 32.23 -2.15
CA ASN A 196 2.43 31.11 -1.42
C ASN A 196 1.48 30.28 -2.27
N LEU A 197 0.73 30.91 -3.18
CA LEU A 197 -0.04 30.18 -4.20
C LEU A 197 0.89 29.35 -5.08
N SER A 198 2.05 29.89 -5.50
CA SER A 198 3.05 29.12 -6.25
C SER A 198 3.65 27.96 -5.46
N ARG A 199 3.90 28.12 -4.15
CA ARG A 199 4.36 27.01 -3.29
C ARG A 199 3.33 25.89 -3.19
N ALA A 200 2.07 26.26 -2.97
CA ALA A 200 0.97 25.30 -2.90
C ALA A 200 0.77 24.59 -4.24
N LEU A 201 0.90 25.31 -5.36
CA LEU A 201 0.85 24.72 -6.70
C LEU A 201 2.01 23.76 -6.96
N LEU A 202 3.24 24.11 -6.54
CA LEU A 202 4.39 23.21 -6.65
C LEU A 202 4.19 21.93 -5.82
N GLY A 203 3.74 22.07 -4.56
CA GLY A 203 3.45 20.92 -3.72
C GLY A 203 2.34 20.04 -4.31
N LEU A 204 1.31 20.65 -4.90
CA LEU A 204 0.24 19.94 -5.60
C LEU A 204 0.80 19.16 -6.80
N ASP A 205 1.54 19.81 -7.70
CA ASP A 205 2.13 19.21 -8.90
C ASP A 205 2.93 17.95 -8.58
N LEU A 206 3.76 18.02 -7.55
CA LEU A 206 4.53 16.87 -7.05
C LEU A 206 3.62 15.76 -6.52
N LEU A 207 2.64 16.08 -5.68
CA LEU A 207 1.76 15.10 -5.05
C LEU A 207 0.77 14.43 -6.01
N VAL A 208 0.39 15.12 -7.09
CA VAL A 208 -0.50 14.57 -8.13
C VAL A 208 0.26 13.93 -9.28
N SER A 209 1.59 14.00 -9.28
CA SER A 209 2.39 13.42 -10.34
C SER A 209 2.20 11.90 -10.40
N ILE A 210 2.28 11.36 -11.61
CA ILE A 210 2.12 9.93 -11.87
C ILE A 210 3.20 9.07 -11.18
N GLU A 211 4.28 9.67 -10.72
CA GLU A 211 5.38 8.99 -10.05
C GLU A 211 5.17 8.93 -8.54
N TYR A 212 4.71 10.03 -7.94
CA TYR A 212 4.66 10.15 -6.48
C TYR A 212 3.55 9.31 -5.88
N MET A 213 2.31 9.39 -6.37
CA MET A 213 1.19 8.68 -5.75
C MET A 213 1.37 7.14 -5.75
N PRO A 214 1.77 6.49 -6.86
CA PRO A 214 2.10 5.07 -6.82
C PRO A 214 3.27 4.75 -5.88
N ASN A 215 4.29 5.63 -5.81
CA ASN A 215 5.45 5.44 -4.94
C ASN A 215 5.08 5.51 -3.46
N THR A 216 4.19 6.44 -3.06
CA THR A 216 3.74 6.64 -1.67
C THR A 216 3.22 5.36 -1.02
N LEU A 217 2.51 4.54 -1.80
CA LEU A 217 1.81 3.36 -1.29
C LEU A 217 2.46 2.06 -1.75
N ARG A 218 3.54 2.15 -2.54
CA ARG A 218 4.18 1.00 -3.18
C ARG A 218 4.46 -0.12 -2.20
N ASN A 219 5.16 0.20 -1.11
CA ASN A 219 5.60 -0.79 -0.13
C ASN A 219 4.40 -1.39 0.64
N GLY A 220 3.43 -0.55 1.04
CA GLY A 220 2.20 -1.01 1.68
C GLY A 220 1.34 -1.92 0.79
N VAL A 221 1.15 -1.54 -0.47
CA VAL A 221 0.41 -2.34 -1.47
C VAL A 221 1.14 -3.63 -1.79
N ALA A 222 2.47 -3.61 -1.91
CA ALA A 222 3.27 -4.81 -2.12
C ALA A 222 3.10 -5.81 -0.97
N VAL A 223 3.14 -5.34 0.29
CA VAL A 223 2.89 -6.19 1.46
C VAL A 223 1.46 -6.71 1.46
N LEU A 224 0.46 -5.87 1.14
CA LEU A 224 -0.94 -6.31 1.03
C LEU A 224 -1.10 -7.44 0.01
N ARG A 225 -0.54 -7.30 -1.20
CA ARG A 225 -0.63 -8.33 -2.23
C ARG A 225 0.05 -9.63 -1.82
N LYS A 226 1.20 -9.56 -1.14
CA LYS A 226 1.90 -10.73 -0.58
C LYS A 226 1.07 -11.42 0.50
N LEU A 227 0.46 -10.66 1.41
CA LEU A 227 -0.48 -11.19 2.41
C LEU A 227 -1.70 -11.83 1.75
N GLN A 228 -2.31 -11.18 0.77
CA GLN A 228 -3.46 -11.73 0.04
C GLN A 228 -3.11 -13.04 -0.68
N ALA A 229 -1.96 -13.11 -1.36
CA ALA A 229 -1.49 -14.33 -2.01
C ALA A 229 -1.30 -15.48 -1.01
N LEU A 230 -0.67 -15.21 0.14
CA LEU A 230 -0.54 -16.18 1.22
C LEU A 230 -1.91 -16.58 1.81
N ALA A 231 -2.82 -15.63 2.04
CA ALA A 231 -4.15 -15.89 2.59
C ALA A 231 -4.94 -16.83 1.68
N ARG A 232 -4.93 -16.55 0.37
CA ARG A 232 -5.62 -17.37 -0.64
C ARG A 232 -5.03 -18.77 -0.69
N ALA A 233 -3.71 -18.91 -0.63
CA ALA A 233 -3.04 -20.22 -0.63
C ALA A 233 -3.39 -21.04 0.62
N LEU A 234 -3.37 -20.43 1.81
CA LEU A 234 -3.70 -21.11 3.07
C LEU A 234 -5.19 -21.47 3.19
N ALA A 235 -6.07 -20.71 2.53
CA ALA A 235 -7.51 -20.94 2.56
C ALA A 235 -8.00 -22.09 1.65
N LYS A 236 -7.13 -22.64 0.78
CA LYS A 236 -7.52 -23.73 -0.12
C LYS A 236 -7.81 -25.03 0.65
N PRO A 237 -8.88 -25.77 0.30
CA PRO A 237 -9.13 -27.09 0.89
C PRO A 237 -7.92 -28.02 0.68
N GLY A 238 -7.44 -28.65 1.77
CA GLY A 238 -6.27 -29.53 1.72
C GLY A 238 -4.92 -28.82 1.55
N ALA A 239 -4.84 -27.49 1.74
CA ALA A 239 -3.61 -26.74 1.66
C ALA A 239 -2.53 -27.29 2.59
N ASN A 240 -1.35 -27.61 2.04
CA ASN A 240 -0.20 -27.98 2.84
C ASN A 240 0.50 -26.70 3.35
N GLN A 241 0.04 -26.20 4.49
CA GLN A 241 0.55 -24.99 5.13
C GLN A 241 2.07 -25.00 5.30
N THR A 242 2.64 -26.13 5.74
CA THR A 242 4.09 -26.28 5.93
C THR A 242 4.84 -26.07 4.61
N LYS A 243 4.35 -26.66 3.52
CA LYS A 243 4.93 -26.51 2.19
C LYS A 243 4.83 -25.06 1.70
N ILE A 244 3.66 -24.44 1.80
CA ILE A 244 3.42 -23.05 1.35
C ILE A 244 4.35 -22.07 2.06
N LEU A 245 4.44 -22.16 3.38
CA LEU A 245 5.28 -21.27 4.18
C LEU A 245 6.77 -21.45 3.89
N ARG A 246 7.24 -22.69 3.71
CA ARG A 246 8.62 -22.97 3.30
C ARG A 246 8.91 -22.45 1.89
N THR A 247 7.99 -22.62 0.95
CA THR A 247 8.12 -22.09 -0.43
C THR A 247 8.34 -20.57 -0.40
N ILE A 248 7.54 -19.84 0.38
CA ILE A 248 7.69 -18.38 0.49
C ILE A 248 9.00 -17.99 1.16
N ALA A 249 9.37 -18.68 2.25
CA ALA A 249 10.64 -18.44 2.94
C ALA A 249 11.86 -18.63 2.02
N MET A 250 11.86 -19.71 1.24
CA MET A 250 12.94 -20.06 0.32
C MET A 250 12.99 -19.16 -0.93
N ALA A 251 11.86 -18.57 -1.34
CA ALA A 251 11.80 -17.63 -2.46
C ALA A 251 12.44 -16.27 -2.14
N ARG A 252 12.83 -16.02 -0.88
CA ARG A 252 13.47 -14.76 -0.44
C ARG A 252 14.80 -14.48 -1.14
N ASP A 253 15.58 -15.50 -1.46
CA ASP A 253 16.91 -15.31 -2.07
C ASP A 253 16.87 -15.65 -3.56
N LYS A 254 16.44 -16.86 -3.92
CA LYS A 254 16.41 -17.33 -5.31
C LYS A 254 15.13 -18.08 -5.66
N LEU A 255 14.66 -17.99 -6.90
CA LEU A 255 13.59 -18.84 -7.40
C LEU A 255 14.18 -20.14 -7.96
N ILE A 256 13.57 -21.29 -7.62
CA ILE A 256 14.08 -22.63 -7.92
C ILE A 256 12.99 -23.37 -8.69
N GLN A 257 13.32 -23.86 -9.87
CA GLN A 257 12.40 -24.65 -10.68
C GLN A 257 11.96 -25.93 -9.95
N GLY A 258 10.69 -26.30 -10.06
CA GLY A 258 10.08 -27.42 -9.34
C GLY A 258 9.72 -27.13 -7.87
N LYS A 259 10.23 -26.04 -7.29
CA LYS A 259 9.87 -25.58 -5.94
C LYS A 259 9.03 -24.31 -5.95
N HIS A 260 9.55 -23.27 -6.60
CA HIS A 260 8.96 -21.93 -6.64
C HIS A 260 8.20 -21.67 -7.94
N PHE A 261 8.58 -22.33 -9.03
CA PHE A 261 7.88 -22.25 -10.30
C PHE A 261 8.05 -23.53 -11.11
N THR A 262 7.13 -23.78 -12.03
CA THR A 262 7.19 -24.85 -13.03
C THR A 262 7.19 -24.25 -14.43
N GLY A 263 7.30 -25.10 -15.45
CA GLY A 263 7.35 -24.68 -16.85
C GLY A 263 8.76 -24.35 -17.34
N SER A 264 8.89 -24.25 -18.66
CA SER A 264 10.13 -23.91 -19.37
C SER A 264 10.12 -22.50 -19.96
N GLY A 265 9.02 -21.76 -19.78
CA GLY A 265 8.85 -20.40 -20.31
C GLY A 265 8.52 -20.35 -21.80
N THR A 266 8.09 -21.46 -22.40
CA THR A 266 7.55 -21.46 -23.77
C THR A 266 6.06 -21.17 -23.75
N MET A 267 5.46 -20.83 -24.90
CA MET A 267 4.03 -20.55 -24.97
C MET A 267 3.16 -21.75 -24.56
N ASP A 268 3.57 -22.97 -24.92
CA ASP A 268 2.88 -24.21 -24.54
C ASP A 268 3.18 -24.66 -23.09
N ASN A 269 4.31 -24.22 -22.53
CA ASN A 269 4.74 -24.57 -21.19
C ASN A 269 5.29 -23.33 -20.46
N PRO A 270 4.40 -22.36 -20.17
CA PRO A 270 4.79 -21.07 -19.59
C PRO A 270 5.28 -21.25 -18.15
N PHE A 271 6.02 -20.27 -17.64
CA PHE A 271 6.36 -20.25 -16.22
C PHE A 271 5.10 -20.09 -15.38
N VAL A 272 4.91 -20.98 -14.40
CA VAL A 272 3.80 -20.94 -13.44
C VAL A 272 4.37 -20.90 -12.03
N PHE A 273 4.04 -19.87 -11.24
CA PHE A 273 4.52 -19.73 -9.87
C PHE A 273 3.76 -20.61 -8.89
N ALA A 274 4.46 -21.08 -7.86
CA ALA A 274 3.90 -21.86 -6.78
C ALA A 274 2.93 -21.03 -5.92
N GLU A 275 1.98 -21.72 -5.29
CA GLU A 275 0.98 -21.09 -4.42
C GLU A 275 1.62 -20.32 -3.26
N GLY A 276 1.01 -19.18 -2.92
CA GLY A 276 1.45 -18.30 -1.83
C GLY A 276 2.52 -17.30 -2.24
N LEU A 277 3.14 -17.44 -3.42
CA LEU A 277 3.98 -16.41 -4.00
C LEU A 277 3.12 -15.35 -4.68
N GLU A 278 3.39 -14.08 -4.38
CA GLU A 278 2.80 -12.96 -5.11
C GLU A 278 3.37 -12.91 -6.53
N TYR A 279 2.48 -12.82 -7.52
CA TYR A 279 2.83 -13.00 -8.92
C TYR A 279 3.87 -12.00 -9.40
N TYR A 280 3.66 -10.71 -9.18
CA TYR A 280 4.56 -9.68 -9.73
C TYR A 280 5.93 -9.73 -9.07
N PHE A 281 5.99 -9.98 -7.76
CA PHE A 281 7.23 -10.21 -7.03
C PHE A 281 8.00 -11.40 -7.62
N ALA A 282 7.35 -12.54 -7.81
CA ALA A 282 8.00 -13.73 -8.36
C ALA A 282 8.39 -13.55 -9.83
N PHE A 283 7.55 -12.86 -10.62
CA PHE A 283 7.78 -12.49 -12.01
C PHE A 283 9.06 -11.66 -12.17
N TYR A 284 9.12 -10.48 -11.53
CA TYR A 284 10.27 -9.59 -11.67
C TYR A 284 11.56 -10.25 -11.17
N LYS A 285 11.47 -11.03 -10.09
CA LYS A 285 12.60 -11.77 -9.57
C LYS A 285 13.11 -12.87 -10.50
N LEU A 286 12.21 -13.60 -11.17
CA LEU A 286 12.62 -14.62 -12.14
C LEU A 286 13.20 -13.97 -13.40
N CYS A 287 12.59 -12.86 -13.87
CA CYS A 287 13.13 -12.08 -14.99
C CYS A 287 14.56 -11.60 -14.70
N GLU A 288 14.82 -11.07 -13.51
CA GLU A 288 16.16 -10.68 -13.08
C GLU A 288 17.14 -11.88 -13.12
N GLN A 289 16.74 -13.02 -12.57
CA GLN A 289 17.58 -14.24 -12.53
C GLN A 289 17.90 -14.80 -13.92
N LEU A 290 17.00 -14.61 -14.87
CA LEU A 290 17.14 -15.05 -16.25
C LEU A 290 17.66 -13.94 -17.18
N SER A 291 17.95 -12.74 -16.65
CA SER A 291 18.38 -11.57 -17.43
C SER A 291 17.41 -11.19 -18.56
N LEU A 292 16.10 -11.24 -18.29
CA LEU A 292 15.04 -10.85 -19.23
C LEU A 292 14.78 -9.34 -19.19
N ASP A 293 14.41 -8.76 -20.33
CA ASP A 293 14.13 -7.33 -20.46
C ASP A 293 12.66 -7.00 -20.14
N THR A 294 12.39 -6.70 -18.87
CA THR A 294 11.04 -6.37 -18.40
C THR A 294 10.50 -5.05 -18.95
N ALA A 295 11.34 -4.18 -19.53
CA ALA A 295 10.86 -2.95 -20.17
C ALA A 295 10.11 -3.24 -21.47
N GLN A 296 10.39 -4.38 -22.10
CA GLN A 296 9.71 -4.87 -23.31
C GLN A 296 8.61 -5.88 -23.02
N ARG A 297 8.16 -5.97 -21.76
CA ARG A 297 7.06 -6.85 -21.36
C ARG A 297 5.81 -6.53 -22.15
N THR A 298 5.17 -7.56 -22.69
CA THR A 298 3.86 -7.45 -23.37
C THR A 298 2.88 -8.47 -22.84
N LEU A 299 1.60 -8.12 -22.82
CA LEU A 299 0.53 -9.07 -22.50
C LEU A 299 0.05 -9.72 -23.81
N VAL A 300 0.10 -11.04 -23.88
CA VAL A 300 -0.35 -11.82 -25.03
C VAL A 300 -1.43 -12.80 -24.62
N HIS A 301 -2.27 -13.20 -25.57
CA HIS A 301 -3.28 -14.24 -25.36
C HIS A 301 -2.90 -15.50 -26.13
N SER A 302 -3.14 -16.66 -25.54
CA SER A 302 -3.05 -17.93 -26.22
C SER A 302 -4.30 -18.19 -27.06
N PRO A 303 -4.22 -19.07 -28.07
CA PRO A 303 -5.41 -19.58 -28.78
C PRO A 303 -6.44 -20.22 -27.85
N SER A 304 -6.02 -20.68 -26.66
CA SER A 304 -6.90 -21.26 -25.63
C SER A 304 -7.52 -20.20 -24.70
N GLY A 305 -7.41 -18.91 -25.02
CA GLY A 305 -7.97 -17.79 -24.24
C GLY A 305 -7.23 -17.49 -22.93
N ARG A 306 -6.03 -18.03 -22.72
CA ARG A 306 -5.22 -17.73 -21.51
C ARG A 306 -4.32 -16.53 -21.75
N PHE A 307 -4.10 -15.73 -20.72
CA PHE A 307 -3.22 -14.57 -20.81
C PHE A 307 -1.83 -14.89 -20.28
N PHE A 308 -0.82 -14.39 -20.99
CA PHE A 308 0.59 -14.54 -20.64
C PHE A 308 1.29 -13.19 -20.66
N ASP A 309 2.18 -12.98 -19.70
CA ASP A 309 3.22 -11.96 -19.84
C ASP A 309 4.34 -12.55 -20.69
N ALA A 310 4.64 -11.93 -21.83
CA ALA A 310 5.75 -12.26 -22.70
C ALA A 310 6.89 -11.27 -22.49
N VAL A 311 8.10 -11.77 -22.24
CA VAL A 311 9.30 -10.96 -21.98
C VAL A 311 10.46 -11.50 -22.81
N PRO A 312 11.13 -10.66 -23.61
CA PRO A 312 12.30 -11.09 -24.37
C PRO A 312 13.54 -11.22 -23.49
N ASP A 313 14.44 -12.13 -23.86
CA ASP A 313 15.83 -12.10 -23.41
C ASP A 313 16.68 -11.17 -24.30
N LYS A 314 17.98 -11.06 -24.00
CA LYS A 314 18.93 -10.25 -24.78
C LYS A 314 19.07 -10.69 -26.25
N SER A 315 18.68 -11.92 -26.59
CA SER A 315 18.69 -12.43 -27.96
C SER A 315 17.37 -12.23 -28.70
N GLY A 316 16.37 -11.65 -28.04
CA GLY A 316 15.02 -11.45 -28.58
C GLY A 316 14.12 -12.68 -28.46
N ARG A 317 14.56 -13.76 -27.80
CA ARG A 317 13.72 -14.93 -27.54
C ARG A 317 12.69 -14.60 -26.46
N LEU A 318 11.42 -14.83 -26.75
CA LEU A 318 10.33 -14.61 -25.80
C LEU A 318 10.21 -15.73 -24.77
N PHE A 319 10.01 -15.32 -23.52
CA PHE A 319 9.65 -16.16 -22.39
C PHE A 319 8.27 -15.78 -21.87
N TYR A 320 7.44 -16.78 -21.59
CA TYR A 320 6.03 -16.61 -21.26
C TYR A 320 5.76 -16.98 -19.80
N PHE A 321 4.96 -16.17 -19.12
CA PHE A 321 4.55 -16.35 -17.72
C PHE A 321 3.03 -16.41 -17.63
N ALA A 322 2.51 -17.41 -16.92
CA ALA A 322 1.07 -17.58 -16.72
C ALA A 322 0.51 -16.51 -15.78
N VAL A 323 -0.34 -15.63 -16.31
CA VAL A 323 -0.98 -14.58 -15.52
C VAL A 323 -2.10 -15.20 -14.68
N PRO A 324 -2.13 -14.97 -13.35
CA PRO A 324 -3.26 -15.36 -12.51
C PRO A 324 -4.41 -14.39 -12.75
N MET A 325 -5.19 -14.62 -13.80
CA MET A 325 -6.49 -13.96 -13.95
C MET A 325 -7.54 -14.83 -13.25
N GLU A 326 -8.12 -14.31 -12.18
CA GLU A 326 -9.50 -14.65 -11.86
C GLU A 326 -10.30 -14.24 -13.09
N GLN A 327 -11.00 -15.18 -13.74
CA GLN A 327 -11.82 -14.88 -14.91
C GLN A 327 -12.68 -13.65 -14.59
N PHE A 328 -12.38 -12.51 -15.23
CA PHE A 328 -13.33 -11.39 -15.27
C PHE A 328 -14.64 -12.01 -15.75
N GLY A 329 -15.64 -11.96 -14.88
CA GLY A 329 -16.81 -12.84 -14.97
C GLY A 329 -17.40 -12.91 -16.36
N SER A 330 -17.63 -14.13 -16.82
CA SER A 330 -18.64 -14.45 -17.83
C SER A 330 -20.02 -14.10 -17.25
N HIS A 331 -20.33 -12.81 -17.20
CA HIS A 331 -21.69 -12.29 -17.17
C HIS A 331 -21.87 -11.48 -18.44
N GLN A 332 -22.07 -12.18 -19.54
CA GLN A 332 -22.91 -11.82 -20.68
C GLN A 332 -22.66 -12.86 -21.76
N GLU A 333 -23.60 -13.80 -21.87
CA GLU A 333 -24.19 -14.32 -23.11
C GLU A 333 -24.78 -15.70 -22.82
N GLY A 334 -26.11 -15.77 -22.93
CA GLY A 334 -26.86 -17.02 -22.89
C GLY A 334 -27.95 -17.03 -21.83
N GLU A 335 -29.10 -16.41 -22.13
CA GLU A 335 -30.38 -17.12 -22.26
C GLU A 335 -31.47 -16.16 -22.76
N VAL A 336 -31.85 -16.41 -24.03
CA VAL A 336 -33.03 -16.04 -24.83
C VAL A 336 -33.43 -14.57 -24.98
#